data_AF-A0A534WMR8-F1
#
_entry.id   AF-A0A534WMR8-F1
#
_cell.length_a   1.000
_cell.length_b   1.000
_cell.length_c   1.000
_cell.angle_alpha   90.00
_cell.angle_beta   90.00
_cell.angle_gamma   90.00
#
_symmetry.space_group_name_H-M   'P 1'
#
loop_
_entity.id
_entity.type
_entity.pdbx_description
1 polymer ?
#
loop_
_entity_poly.entity_id
_entity_poly.type
_entity_poly.pdbx_seq_one_letter_code
_entity_poly.pdbx_strand_id
1 'polypeptide(L)'
;MTLRIEPELLEQLRAVAKAERRSVSAQMLFLVRRELGAKARRRRKPLPTLGWLSHLRAPQELKEFRRVRRSLTRELETRLRRHAKVK
;
A
#
# COMPACT_ATOMS: atom_id res chain seq x y z
N MET A 1 -6.18 -26.05 -1.17
CA MET A 1 -7.30 -26.38 -0.26
C MET A 1 -8.42 -26.96 -1.12
N THR A 2 -8.98 -28.11 -0.76
CA THR A 2 -10.03 -28.80 -1.51
C THR A 2 -11.27 -28.91 -0.63
N LEU A 3 -12.45 -28.62 -1.20
CA LEU A 3 -13.73 -28.68 -0.50
C LEU A 3 -14.59 -29.76 -1.14
N ARG A 4 -15.21 -30.61 -0.33
CA ARG A 4 -16.23 -31.56 -0.76
C ARG A 4 -17.58 -30.92 -0.52
N ILE A 5 -18.34 -30.69 -1.59
CA ILE A 5 -19.67 -30.10 -1.56
C ILE A 5 -20.58 -30.90 -2.46
N GLU A 6 -21.87 -30.86 -2.18
CA GLU A 6 -22.87 -31.47 -3.05
C GLU A 6 -22.85 -30.82 -4.44
N PRO A 7 -23.05 -31.62 -5.50
CA PRO A 7 -22.97 -31.14 -6.88
C PRO A 7 -24.04 -30.08 -7.19
N GLU A 8 -25.24 -30.23 -6.63
CA GLU A 8 -26.33 -29.26 -6.79
C GLU A 8 -25.97 -27.89 -6.20
N LEU A 9 -25.33 -27.90 -5.03
CA LEU A 9 -24.85 -26.69 -4.36
C LEU A 9 -23.75 -26.00 -5.20
N LEU A 10 -22.87 -26.78 -5.83
CA LEU A 10 -21.84 -26.24 -6.71
C LEU A 10 -22.45 -25.54 -7.94
N GLU A 11 -23.49 -26.12 -8.53
CA GLU A 11 -24.18 -25.52 -9.68
C GLU A 11 -24.89 -24.22 -9.31
N GLN A 12 -25.58 -24.18 -8.17
CA GLN A 12 -26.17 -22.95 -7.65
C GLN A 12 -25.09 -21.87 -7.43
N LEU A 13 -23.94 -22.26 -6.86
CA LEU A 13 -22.84 -21.33 -6.61
C LEU A 13 -22.23 -20.79 -7.90
N ARG A 14 -22.13 -21.61 -8.95
CA ARG A 14 -21.71 -21.20 -10.30
C ARG A 14 -22.68 -20.20 -10.92
N ALA A 15 -23.98 -20.46 -10.82
CA ALA A 15 -25.01 -19.57 -11.34
C ALA A 15 -24.93 -18.18 -10.70
N VAL A 16 -24.81 -18.13 -9.37
CA VAL A 16 -24.66 -16.86 -8.62
C VAL A 16 -23.34 -16.16 -8.96
N ALA A 17 -22.22 -16.90 -9.03
CA ALA A 17 -20.93 -16.31 -9.40
C ALA A 17 -20.96 -15.66 -10.79
N LYS A 18 -21.62 -16.30 -11.76
CA LYS A 18 -21.82 -15.77 -13.11
C LYS A 18 -22.66 -14.49 -13.10
N ALA A 19 -23.78 -14.47 -12.37
CA ALA A 19 -24.63 -13.30 -12.23
C ALA A 19 -23.88 -12.10 -11.63
N GLU A 20 -23.03 -12.35 -10.64
CA GLU A 20 -22.22 -11.34 -9.93
C GLU A 20 -20.91 -10.96 -10.67
N ARG A 21 -20.65 -11.53 -11.85
CA ARG A 21 -19.39 -11.36 -12.61
C ARG A 21 -18.13 -11.68 -11.78
N ARG A 22 -18.20 -12.72 -10.94
CA ARG A 22 -17.10 -13.19 -10.08
C ARG A 22 -16.67 -14.60 -10.47
N SER A 23 -15.44 -14.97 -10.12
CA SER A 23 -15.06 -16.39 -10.13
C SER A 23 -15.78 -17.14 -9.00
N VAL A 24 -15.98 -18.45 -9.18
CA VAL A 24 -16.54 -19.35 -8.15
C VAL A 24 -15.78 -19.21 -6.82
N SER A 25 -14.45 -19.16 -6.89
CA SER A 25 -13.59 -18.98 -5.71
C SER A 25 -13.77 -17.61 -5.05
N ALA A 26 -13.91 -16.53 -5.82
CA ALA A 26 -14.15 -15.20 -5.29
C ALA A 26 -15.54 -15.10 -4.63
N GLN A 27 -16.54 -15.74 -5.22
CA GLN A 27 -17.89 -15.80 -4.65
C GLN A 27 -17.91 -16.61 -3.34
N MET A 28 -17.19 -17.73 -3.28
CA MET A 28 -17.05 -18.51 -2.04
C MET A 28 -16.41 -17.69 -0.93
N LEU A 29 -15.31 -16.99 -1.22
CA LEU A 29 -14.64 -16.10 -0.27
C LEU A 29 -15.53 -14.95 0.17
N PHE A 30 -16.35 -14.41 -0.73
CA PHE A 30 -17.32 -13.36 -0.40
C PHE A 30 -18.35 -13.85 0.61
N LEU A 31 -18.94 -15.02 0.39
CA LEU A 31 -19.92 -15.62 1.31
C LEU A 31 -19.30 -15.91 2.69
N VAL A 32 -18.12 -16.53 2.71
CA VAL A 32 -17.40 -16.81 3.97
C VAL A 32 -17.08 -15.52 4.74
N ARG A 33 -16.63 -14.47 4.06
CA ARG A 33 -16.37 -13.18 4.71
C ARG A 33 -17.63 -12.51 5.25
N ARG A 34 -18.73 -12.60 4.50
CA ARG A 34 -20.03 -12.09 4.90
C ARG A 34 -20.51 -12.77 6.17
N GLU A 35 -20.41 -14.10 6.23
CA GLU A 35 -20.86 -14.90 7.38
C GLU A 35 -20.01 -14.66 8.63
N LEU A 36 -18.69 -14.60 8.47
CA LEU A 36 -17.76 -14.35 9.58
C LEU A 36 -17.77 -12.89 10.07
N GLY A 37 -18.62 -12.02 9.52
CA GLY A 37 -18.62 -10.59 9.82
C GLY A 37 -17.26 -9.92 9.56
N ALA A 38 -16.44 -10.51 8.68
CA ALA A 38 -15.08 -10.08 8.44
C ALA A 38 -15.13 -8.74 7.69
N LYS A 39 -14.93 -7.64 8.42
CA LYS A 39 -14.83 -6.30 7.82
C LYS A 39 -13.78 -6.34 6.71
N ALA A 40 -14.15 -5.84 5.53
CA ALA A 40 -13.23 -5.71 4.41
C ALA A 40 -11.96 -5.00 4.89
N ARG A 41 -10.83 -5.71 4.87
CA ARG A 41 -9.54 -5.14 5.26
C ARG A 41 -9.27 -3.98 4.31
N ARG A 42 -9.30 -2.74 4.81
CA ARG A 42 -8.97 -1.55 3.99
C ARG A 42 -7.66 -1.83 3.27
N ARG A 43 -7.68 -1.79 1.93
CA ARG A 43 -6.45 -1.89 1.12
C ARG A 43 -5.53 -0.77 1.59
N ARG A 44 -4.51 -1.10 2.38
CA ARG A 44 -3.44 -0.15 2.68
C ARG A 44 -2.80 0.18 1.33
N LYS A 45 -2.64 1.47 1.03
CA LYS A 45 -1.87 1.88 -0.15
C LYS A 45 -0.51 1.18 -0.04
N PRO A 46 -0.05 0.47 -1.08
CA PRO A 46 1.29 -0.08 -1.07
C PRO A 46 2.26 1.07 -0.82
N LEU A 47 3.05 0.96 0.25
CA LEU A 47 4.14 1.90 0.47
C LEU A 47 5.13 1.75 -0.70
N PRO A 48 5.71 2.84 -1.21
CA PRO A 48 6.73 2.75 -2.24
C PRO A 48 7.88 1.84 -1.76
N THR A 49 8.33 0.94 -2.63
CA THR A 49 9.41 0.00 -2.33
C THR A 49 10.73 0.78 -2.22
N LEU A 50 11.16 1.08 -1.00
CA LEU A 50 12.43 1.78 -0.73
C LEU A 50 13.66 0.86 -0.73
N GLY A 51 13.47 -0.47 -0.84
CA GLY A 51 14.56 -1.45 -0.88
C GLY A 51 15.53 -1.31 0.30
N TRP A 52 16.84 -1.27 -0.01
CA TRP A 52 17.91 -1.06 0.97
C TRP A 52 17.86 0.31 1.66
N LEU A 53 17.16 1.29 1.09
CA LEU A 53 16.99 2.64 1.65
C LEU A 53 15.80 2.73 2.62
N SER A 54 15.15 1.62 2.96
CA SER A 54 14.02 1.58 3.91
C SER A 54 14.35 2.10 5.32
N HIS A 55 15.63 2.10 5.70
CA HIS A 55 16.10 2.64 6.97
C HIS A 55 16.23 4.17 6.97
N LEU A 56 16.20 4.82 5.80
CA LEU A 56 16.30 6.26 5.69
C LEU A 56 14.92 6.90 5.81
N ARG A 57 14.82 7.94 6.66
CA ARG A 57 13.70 8.87 6.62
C ARG A 57 13.85 9.81 5.42
N ALA A 58 13.51 9.31 4.24
CA ALA A 58 13.44 10.12 3.04
C ALA A 58 12.15 10.95 3.02
N PRO A 59 12.19 12.23 2.57
CA PRO A 59 11.00 13.02 2.33
C PRO A 59 10.06 12.30 1.36
N GLN A 60 8.78 12.18 1.71
CA GLN A 60 7.81 11.45 0.87
C GLN A 60 7.20 12.35 -0.21
N GLU A 61 7.24 13.67 -0.01
CA GLU A 61 6.67 14.65 -0.91
C GLU A 61 7.72 15.60 -1.49
N LEU A 62 7.54 16.02 -2.76
CA LEU A 62 8.42 16.98 -3.43
C LEU A 62 8.51 18.32 -2.67
N LYS A 63 7.43 18.74 -2.02
CA LYS A 63 7.40 19.96 -1.20
C LYS A 63 8.32 19.85 0.00
N GLU A 64 8.31 18.69 0.67
CA GLU A 64 9.16 18.39 1.82
C GLU A 64 10.63 18.36 1.42
N PHE A 65 10.95 17.67 0.32
CA PHE A 65 12.31 17.66 -0.24
C PHE A 65 12.84 19.07 -0.55
N ARG A 66 12.02 19.92 -1.20
CA ARG A 66 12.42 21.30 -1.53
C ARG A 66 12.69 22.14 -0.28
N ARG A 67 11.92 21.95 0.81
CA ARG A 67 12.14 22.65 2.09
C ARG A 67 13.48 22.24 2.70
N VAL A 68 13.72 20.94 2.83
CA VAL A 68 14.97 20.39 3.41
C VAL A 68 16.19 20.81 2.58
N ARG A 69 16.10 20.75 1.24
CA ARG A 69 17.19 21.20 0.38
C ARG A 69 17.55 22.67 0.63
N ARG A 70 16.54 23.56 0.66
CA ARG A 70 16.76 24.99 0.85
C ARG A 70 17.38 25.32 2.21
N SER A 71 16.97 24.64 3.28
CA SER A 71 17.56 24.85 4.60
C SER A 71 19.03 24.43 4.64
N LEU A 72 19.35 23.26 4.07
CA LEU A 72 20.74 22.77 3.98
C LEU A 72 21.61 23.68 3.13
N THR A 73 21.11 24.17 1.98
CA THR A 73 21.86 25.11 1.14
C THR A 73 22.18 26.40 1.90
N ARG A 74 21.20 26.97 2.62
CA ARG A 74 21.42 28.17 3.44
C ARG A 74 22.45 27.93 4.54
N GLU A 75 22.37 26.79 5.22
CA GLU A 75 23.32 26.42 6.27
C GLU A 75 24.75 26.32 5.72
N LEU A 76 24.92 25.65 4.57
CA LEU A 76 26.21 25.53 3.88
C LEU A 76 26.75 26.90 3.46
N GLU A 77 25.92 27.76 2.87
CA GLU A 77 26.32 29.13 2.52
C GLU A 77 26.79 29.91 3.74
N THR A 78 26.07 29.82 4.87
CA THR A 78 26.52 30.48 6.11
C THR A 78 27.83 29.93 6.64
N ARG A 79 28.05 28.61 6.59
CA ARG A 79 29.31 27.99 7.02
C ARG A 79 30.47 28.41 6.12
N LEU A 80 30.27 28.43 4.80
CA LEU A 80 31.27 28.86 3.83
C LEU A 80 31.64 30.34 4.01
N ARG A 81 30.64 31.21 4.21
CA ARG A 81 30.89 32.64 4.48
C ARG A 81 31.64 32.88 5.79
N ARG A 82 31.37 32.08 6.83
CA ARG A 82 32.13 32.14 8.09
C ARG A 82 33.58 31.71 7.86
N HIS A 83 33.80 30.60 7.16
CA HIS A 83 35.16 30.14 6.83
C HIS A 83 35.93 31.14 5.96
N ALA A 84 35.26 31.82 5.03
CA ALA A 84 35.88 32.83 4.18
C ALA A 84 36.22 34.13 4.91
N LYS A 85 35.56 34.44 6.03
CA LYS A 85 35.83 35.63 6.88
C LYS A 85 36.92 35.41 7.94
N VAL A 86 37.32 34.16 8.17
CA VAL A 86 38.35 33.77 9.17
C VAL A 86 39.73 33.63 8.51
N LYS A 87 39.82 33.84 7.20
CA LYS A 87 41.07 34.10 6.46
C LYS A 87 41.21 35.60 6.24
#